data_AF-A0A957IUD4-F1
#
_entry.id   AF-A0A957IUD4-F1
#
_cell.length_a   1.000
_cell.length_b   1.000
_cell.length_c   1.000
_cell.angle_alpha   90.00
_cell.angle_beta   90.00
_cell.angle_gamma   90.00
#
_symmetry.space_group_name_H-M   'P 1'
#
loop_
_entity.id
_entity.type
_entity.pdbx_description
1 polymer ?
#
loop_
_entity_poly.entity_id
_entity_poly.type
_entity_poly.pdbx_seq_one_letter_code
_entity_poly.pdbx_strand_id
1 'polypeptide(L)'
;MSNQSLTPGQPIFPLLALLNPREQWGFLLLMLTVGVGLSWLGVQQYEWPLWGASALVLALLLLPMAFKWRADWQRYGQIGMGLSFLLTAQGFHTIEHLAQWVQYHVLDWTARDSSGLLSPANSEWVHFTWNWLVVAVILVLIKVGWRNHWAWLLVIWAVAHAAEHSYMFVRYLQVLNRLAEMGITSVPAQGLPGVLGQGGWLAQSDLTRNTFLCRLPGLTTAVRLDVHFWWNAGELLLLLAAAHHYLRHAWMQKPVNSNQ
;
A
#
# COMPACT_ATOMS: atom_id res chain seq x y z
N MET A 1 14.04 -44.30 18.96
CA MET A 1 13.85 -42.84 18.85
C MET A 1 14.81 -42.34 17.80
N SER A 2 14.34 -42.18 16.56
CA SER A 2 15.16 -41.67 15.46
C SER A 2 15.29 -40.16 15.59
N ASN A 3 16.53 -39.67 15.69
CA ASN A 3 16.86 -38.26 15.58
C ASN A 3 16.43 -37.77 14.19
N GLN A 4 15.31 -37.07 14.10
CA GLN A 4 14.98 -36.27 12.91
C GLN A 4 15.99 -35.11 12.85
N SER A 5 17.02 -35.28 12.04
CA SER A 5 17.90 -34.20 11.64
C SER A 5 17.06 -33.15 10.90
N LEU A 6 16.94 -31.95 11.48
CA LEU A 6 16.41 -30.77 10.80
C LEU A 6 17.15 -30.60 9.47
N THR A 7 16.43 -30.60 8.35
CA THR A 7 17.03 -30.38 7.04
C THR A 7 17.62 -28.97 6.96
N PRO A 8 18.88 -28.81 6.53
CA PRO A 8 19.45 -27.49 6.30
C PRO A 8 18.77 -26.87 5.07
N GLY A 9 18.20 -25.66 5.22
CA GLY A 9 17.74 -24.86 4.08
C GLY A 9 16.38 -24.17 4.22
N GLN A 10 15.67 -24.27 5.35
CA GLN A 10 14.49 -23.43 5.57
C GLN A 10 14.95 -21.96 5.68
N PRO A 11 14.46 -21.04 4.82
CA PRO A 11 14.87 -19.65 4.88
C PRO A 11 14.45 -19.06 6.23
N ILE A 12 15.43 -18.47 6.94
CA ILE A 12 15.22 -17.81 8.24
C ILE A 12 14.08 -16.77 8.16
N PHE A 13 13.91 -16.16 6.98
CA PHE A 13 12.86 -15.20 6.68
C PHE A 13 12.03 -15.66 5.47
N PRO A 14 10.92 -16.39 5.69
CA PRO A 14 10.08 -16.90 4.61
C PRO A 14 9.44 -15.79 3.75
N LEU A 15 9.30 -14.58 4.32
CA LEU A 15 8.84 -13.39 3.59
C LEU A 15 9.74 -13.02 2.40
N LEU A 16 11.07 -13.15 2.56
CA LEU A 16 12.01 -12.82 1.49
C LEU A 16 11.81 -13.72 0.27
N ALA A 17 11.35 -14.96 0.49
CA ALA A 17 11.02 -15.85 -0.61
C ALA A 17 9.83 -15.31 -1.42
N LEU A 18 8.80 -14.71 -0.78
CA LEU A 18 7.67 -14.12 -1.50
C LEU A 18 8.06 -12.84 -2.26
N LEU A 19 8.96 -12.02 -1.71
CA LEU A 19 9.40 -10.79 -2.37
C LEU A 19 10.40 -11.03 -3.52
N ASN A 20 11.07 -12.18 -3.56
CA ASN A 20 12.05 -12.48 -4.58
C ASN A 20 11.39 -12.70 -5.98
N PRO A 21 11.78 -11.93 -7.02
CA PRO A 21 11.33 -12.14 -8.41
C PRO A 21 11.80 -13.47 -9.04
N ARG A 22 12.89 -14.06 -8.53
CA ARG A 22 13.49 -15.33 -8.97
C ARG A 22 13.75 -15.37 -10.48
N GLU A 23 13.19 -16.34 -11.18
CA GLU A 23 13.33 -16.54 -12.63
C GLU A 23 12.84 -15.33 -13.44
N GLN A 24 12.05 -14.44 -12.82
CA GLN A 24 11.54 -13.23 -13.48
C GLN A 24 12.53 -12.06 -13.45
N TRP A 25 13.72 -12.17 -12.83
CA TRP A 25 14.70 -11.07 -12.77
C TRP A 25 15.08 -10.52 -14.15
N GLY A 26 15.41 -11.39 -15.10
CA GLY A 26 15.76 -10.96 -16.46
C GLY A 26 14.61 -10.23 -17.16
N PHE A 27 13.39 -10.76 -17.02
CA PHE A 27 12.20 -10.15 -17.63
C PHE A 27 11.84 -8.82 -16.96
N LEU A 28 11.97 -8.73 -15.63
CA LEU A 28 11.79 -7.50 -14.87
C LEU A 28 12.76 -6.42 -15.31
N LEU A 29 14.05 -6.73 -15.40
CA LEU A 29 15.07 -5.78 -15.85
C LEU A 29 14.85 -5.34 -17.31
N LEU A 30 14.44 -6.26 -18.17
CA LEU A 30 14.09 -5.94 -19.56
C LEU A 30 12.91 -4.95 -19.60
N MET A 31 11.79 -5.25 -18.93
CA MET A 31 10.61 -4.38 -18.93
C MET A 31 10.88 -3.04 -18.25
N LEU A 32 11.70 -3.01 -17.20
CA LEU A 32 12.16 -1.77 -16.58
C LEU A 32 12.95 -0.92 -17.57
N THR A 33 13.93 -1.53 -18.26
CA THR A 33 14.78 -0.82 -19.24
C THR A 33 13.96 -0.29 -20.41
N VAL A 34 13.08 -1.11 -20.97
CA VAL A 34 12.16 -0.71 -22.04
C VAL A 34 11.23 0.41 -21.56
N GLY A 35 10.64 0.27 -20.37
CA GLY A 35 9.76 1.27 -19.81
C GLY A 35 10.46 2.60 -19.60
N VAL A 36 11.63 2.61 -18.96
CA VAL A 36 12.43 3.84 -18.76
C VAL A 36 12.83 4.46 -20.09
N GLY A 37 13.26 3.66 -21.07
CA GLY A 37 13.62 4.16 -22.41
C GLY A 37 12.46 4.80 -23.15
N LEU A 38 11.30 4.12 -23.19
CA LEU A 38 10.08 4.66 -23.80
C LEU A 38 9.56 5.90 -23.08
N SER A 39 9.58 5.88 -21.75
CA SER A 39 9.16 7.01 -20.93
C SER A 39 10.10 8.21 -21.09
N TRP A 40 11.40 8.01 -21.18
CA TRP A 40 12.36 9.07 -21.48
C TRP A 40 12.12 9.69 -22.85
N LEU A 41 11.91 8.86 -23.89
CA LEU A 41 11.52 9.34 -25.22
C LEU A 41 10.19 10.11 -25.19
N GLY A 42 9.19 9.58 -24.47
CA GLY A 42 7.89 10.22 -24.26
C GLY A 42 8.02 11.63 -23.68
N VAL A 43 8.82 11.78 -22.62
CA VAL A 43 9.05 13.08 -21.97
C VAL A 43 9.84 14.04 -22.87
N GLN A 44 10.92 13.57 -23.51
CA GLN A 44 11.83 14.43 -24.28
C GLN A 44 11.31 14.81 -25.66
N GLN A 45 10.59 13.91 -26.34
CA GLN A 45 10.18 14.10 -27.73
C GLN A 45 8.69 14.39 -27.90
N TYR A 46 7.86 13.96 -26.94
CA TYR A 46 6.40 14.05 -27.03
C TYR A 46 5.77 14.82 -25.88
N GLU A 47 6.59 15.50 -25.07
CA GLU A 47 6.17 16.34 -23.93
C GLU A 47 5.24 15.60 -22.96
N TRP A 48 5.44 14.29 -22.79
CA TRP A 48 4.62 13.53 -21.85
C TRP A 48 4.79 14.08 -20.43
N PRO A 49 3.69 14.23 -19.68
CA PRO A 49 3.81 14.57 -18.27
C PRO A 49 4.48 13.40 -17.52
N LEU A 50 5.29 13.73 -16.50
CA LEU A 50 6.05 12.74 -15.74
C LEU A 50 5.18 11.62 -15.15
N TRP A 51 3.94 11.92 -14.74
CA TRP A 51 3.03 10.89 -14.22
C TRP A 51 2.65 9.85 -15.30
N GLY A 52 2.50 10.27 -16.57
CA GLY A 52 2.19 9.37 -17.67
C GLY A 52 3.37 8.47 -18.00
N ALA A 53 4.57 9.04 -17.95
CA ALA A 53 5.83 8.32 -18.06
C ALA A 53 5.99 7.28 -16.93
N SER A 54 5.69 7.64 -15.68
CA SER A 54 5.70 6.71 -14.53
C SER A 54 4.65 5.59 -14.70
N ALA A 55 3.44 5.94 -15.14
CA ALA A 55 2.35 4.98 -15.34
C ALA A 55 2.72 3.92 -16.39
N LEU A 56 3.40 4.31 -17.48
CA LEU A 56 3.88 3.37 -18.48
C LEU A 56 4.91 2.38 -17.90
N VAL A 57 5.89 2.88 -17.13
CA VAL A 57 6.89 2.00 -16.49
C VAL A 57 6.19 0.98 -15.60
N LEU A 58 5.28 1.44 -14.73
CA LEU A 58 4.53 0.55 -13.83
C LEU A 58 3.68 -0.46 -14.60
N ALA A 59 2.99 -0.03 -15.66
CA ALA A 59 2.20 -0.92 -16.51
C ALA A 59 3.05 -2.03 -17.15
N LEU A 60 4.25 -1.71 -17.62
CA LEU A 60 5.18 -2.70 -18.17
C LEU A 60 5.72 -3.63 -17.08
N LEU A 61 6.00 -3.13 -15.88
CA LEU A 61 6.42 -3.94 -14.73
C LEU A 61 5.32 -4.88 -14.22
N LEU A 62 4.04 -4.59 -14.46
CA LEU A 62 2.95 -5.52 -14.12
C LEU A 62 3.06 -6.85 -14.87
N LEU A 63 3.66 -6.86 -16.07
CA LEU A 63 3.83 -8.09 -16.86
C LEU A 63 4.68 -9.14 -16.12
N PRO A 64 5.97 -8.90 -15.81
CA PRO A 64 6.79 -9.87 -15.06
C PRO A 64 6.21 -10.17 -13.68
N MET A 65 5.53 -9.20 -13.04
CA MET A 65 4.87 -9.43 -11.76
C MET A 65 3.69 -10.41 -11.87
N ALA A 66 2.88 -10.35 -12.93
CA ALA A 66 1.81 -11.30 -13.16
C ALA A 66 2.35 -12.73 -13.37
N PHE A 67 3.44 -12.90 -14.12
CA PHE A 67 4.11 -14.19 -14.28
C PHE A 67 4.69 -14.69 -12.96
N LYS A 68 5.31 -13.79 -12.18
CA LYS A 68 5.81 -14.10 -10.84
C LYS A 68 4.69 -14.59 -9.92
N TRP A 69 3.55 -13.90 -9.87
CA TRP A 69 2.42 -14.29 -9.02
C TRP A 69 1.79 -15.60 -9.46
N ARG A 70 1.70 -15.86 -10.77
CA ARG A 70 1.30 -17.17 -11.29
C ARG A 70 2.25 -18.28 -10.82
N ALA A 71 3.56 -18.03 -10.85
CA ALA A 71 4.54 -19.00 -10.34
C ALA A 71 4.44 -19.19 -8.81
N ASP A 72 4.19 -18.12 -8.06
CA ASP A 72 3.95 -18.21 -6.61
C ASP A 72 2.65 -18.96 -6.28
N TRP A 73 1.61 -18.83 -7.11
CA TRP A 73 0.40 -19.66 -7.00
C TRP A 73 0.72 -21.14 -7.16
N GLN A 74 1.49 -21.50 -8.17
CA GLN A 74 1.88 -22.89 -8.42
C GLN A 74 2.73 -23.46 -7.28
N ARG A 75 3.60 -22.64 -6.68
CA ARG A 75 4.55 -23.09 -5.65
C ARG A 75 3.97 -23.07 -4.23
N TYR A 76 3.19 -22.06 -3.89
CA TYR A 76 2.71 -21.78 -2.53
C TYR A 76 1.19 -21.79 -2.40
N GLY A 77 0.47 -22.01 -3.50
CA GLY A 77 -0.98 -21.94 -3.53
C GLY A 77 -1.51 -20.50 -3.48
N GLN A 78 -2.84 -20.40 -3.40
CA GLN A 78 -3.57 -19.15 -3.42
C GLN A 78 -3.14 -18.15 -2.35
N ILE A 79 -2.92 -18.61 -1.11
CA ILE A 79 -2.55 -17.73 -0.01
C ILE A 79 -1.14 -17.17 -0.23
N GLY A 80 -0.18 -18.01 -0.65
CA GLY A 80 1.17 -17.54 -0.93
C GLY A 80 1.24 -16.52 -2.07
N MET A 81 0.48 -16.73 -3.16
CA MET A 81 0.32 -15.74 -4.22
C MET A 81 -0.29 -14.44 -3.68
N GLY A 82 -1.40 -14.52 -2.94
CA GLY A 82 -2.08 -13.34 -2.42
C GLY A 82 -1.22 -12.51 -1.46
N LEU A 83 -0.45 -13.18 -0.59
CA LEU A 83 0.54 -12.51 0.26
C LEU A 83 1.66 -11.88 -0.54
N SER A 84 2.18 -12.56 -1.57
CA SER A 84 3.20 -12.03 -2.48
C SER A 84 2.70 -10.75 -3.19
N PHE A 85 1.45 -10.78 -3.67
CA PHE A 85 0.77 -9.62 -4.25
C PHE A 85 0.62 -8.47 -3.23
N LEU A 86 -0.01 -8.72 -2.08
CA LEU A 86 -0.26 -7.71 -1.06
C LEU A 86 1.04 -7.07 -0.56
N LEU A 87 2.06 -7.87 -0.25
CA LEU A 87 3.34 -7.37 0.24
C LEU A 87 4.04 -6.50 -0.81
N THR A 88 3.99 -6.89 -2.08
CA THR A 88 4.59 -6.09 -3.14
C THR A 88 3.85 -4.77 -3.32
N ALA A 89 2.52 -4.83 -3.37
CA ALA A 89 1.71 -3.66 -3.70
C ALA A 89 1.59 -2.68 -2.53
N GLN A 90 1.35 -3.15 -1.29
CA GLN A 90 1.41 -2.32 -0.09
C GLN A 90 2.83 -1.81 0.19
N GLY A 91 3.85 -2.63 -0.11
CA GLY A 91 5.24 -2.19 0.01
C GLY A 91 5.56 -1.03 -0.93
N PHE A 92 5.16 -1.13 -2.20
CA PHE A 92 5.29 -0.04 -3.16
C PHE A 92 4.53 1.22 -2.72
N HIS A 93 3.27 1.08 -2.32
CA HIS A 93 2.45 2.18 -1.82
C HIS A 93 3.06 2.86 -0.59
N THR A 94 3.57 2.07 0.36
CA THR A 94 4.24 2.60 1.57
C THR A 94 5.54 3.34 1.23
N ILE A 95 6.31 2.87 0.24
CA ILE A 95 7.53 3.56 -0.22
C ILE A 95 7.18 4.92 -0.84
N GLU A 96 6.08 5.00 -1.61
CA GLU A 96 5.61 6.27 -2.17
C GLU A 96 5.25 7.27 -1.05
N HIS A 97 4.55 6.83 -0.01
CA HIS A 97 4.25 7.68 1.13
C HIS A 97 5.46 8.03 1.99
N LEU A 98 6.43 7.12 2.13
CA LEU A 98 7.71 7.43 2.77
C LEU A 98 8.46 8.51 1.98
N ALA A 99 8.46 8.44 0.65
CA ALA A 99 9.07 9.47 -0.18
C ALA A 99 8.38 10.83 0.03
N GLN A 100 7.03 10.87 0.06
CA GLN A 100 6.29 12.09 0.37
C GLN A 100 6.60 12.62 1.78
N TRP A 101 6.69 11.72 2.76
CA TRP A 101 7.04 12.08 4.14
C TRP A 101 8.44 12.70 4.24
N VAL A 102 9.42 12.11 3.54
CA VAL A 102 10.78 12.65 3.43
C VAL A 102 10.80 13.98 2.69
N GLN A 103 10.07 14.11 1.57
CA GLN A 103 9.95 15.38 0.84
C GLN A 103 9.44 16.50 1.76
N TYR A 104 8.43 16.22 2.57
CA TYR A 104 7.83 17.21 3.46
C TYR A 104 8.70 17.56 4.68
N HIS A 105 9.21 16.55 5.41
CA HIS A 105 9.90 16.77 6.68
C HIS A 105 11.42 16.93 6.58
N VAL A 106 12.03 16.45 5.50
CA VAL A 106 13.48 16.46 5.32
C VAL A 106 13.91 17.42 4.22
N LEU A 107 13.12 17.56 3.16
CA LEU A 107 13.41 18.47 2.05
C LEU A 107 12.64 19.80 2.13
N ASP A 108 11.83 19.99 3.17
CA ASP A 108 10.98 21.18 3.40
C ASP A 108 10.06 21.53 2.22
N TRP A 109 9.63 20.53 1.46
CA TRP A 109 8.66 20.74 0.38
C TRP A 109 7.27 21.03 0.96
N THR A 110 6.47 21.82 0.24
CA THR A 110 5.09 22.03 0.67
C THR A 110 4.31 20.71 0.59
N ALA A 111 3.21 20.60 1.33
CA ALA A 111 2.34 19.43 1.24
C ALA A 111 1.78 19.18 -0.18
N ARG A 112 1.72 20.23 -1.02
CA ARG A 112 1.31 20.15 -2.42
C ARG A 112 2.41 19.60 -3.32
N ASP A 113 3.65 19.99 -3.05
CA ASP A 113 4.81 19.57 -3.84
C ASP A 113 5.32 18.18 -3.43
N SER A 114 5.02 17.77 -2.20
CA SER A 114 5.29 16.44 -1.65
C SER A 114 4.35 15.39 -2.25
N SER A 115 4.56 15.10 -3.53
CA SER A 115 3.75 14.17 -4.32
C SER A 115 4.50 12.90 -4.70
N GLY A 116 3.76 11.80 -4.82
CA GLY A 116 4.29 10.52 -5.25
C GLY A 116 4.58 10.47 -6.74
N LEU A 117 5.15 9.36 -7.21
CA LEU A 117 5.52 9.14 -8.62
C LEU A 117 4.31 9.24 -9.57
N LEU A 118 3.12 8.96 -9.05
CA LEU A 118 1.85 9.09 -9.76
C LEU A 118 1.05 10.25 -9.15
N SER A 119 1.42 11.50 -9.44
CA SER A 119 0.73 12.67 -8.87
C SER A 119 -0.81 12.67 -9.06
N PRO A 120 -1.41 12.18 -10.16
CA PRO A 120 -2.86 12.01 -10.28
C PRO A 120 -3.43 10.89 -9.39
N ALA A 121 -2.63 9.88 -9.06
CA ALA A 121 -2.99 8.86 -8.08
C ALA A 121 -3.03 9.43 -6.65
N ASN A 122 -2.54 10.66 -6.44
CA ASN A 122 -2.75 11.39 -5.19
C ASN A 122 -4.19 11.91 -5.01
N SER A 123 -5.11 11.54 -5.90
CA SER A 123 -6.54 11.80 -5.74
C SER A 123 -7.14 10.93 -4.63
N GLU A 124 -8.08 11.51 -3.90
CA GLU A 124 -8.77 10.82 -2.79
C GLU A 124 -9.59 9.62 -3.29
N TRP A 125 -10.08 9.64 -4.54
CA TRP A 125 -10.75 8.50 -5.17
C TRP A 125 -9.85 7.25 -5.26
N VAL A 126 -8.57 7.46 -5.59
CA VAL A 126 -7.62 6.36 -5.76
C VAL A 126 -7.32 5.73 -4.41
N HIS A 127 -7.07 6.55 -3.39
CA HIS A 127 -6.86 6.06 -2.03
C HIS A 127 -8.10 5.34 -1.48
N PHE A 128 -9.30 5.90 -1.68
CA PHE A 128 -10.56 5.26 -1.31
C PHE A 128 -10.69 3.87 -1.94
N THR A 129 -10.49 3.77 -3.26
CA THR A 129 -10.60 2.51 -3.99
C THR A 129 -9.53 1.51 -3.56
N TRP A 130 -8.29 1.97 -3.39
CA TRP A 130 -7.15 1.17 -2.96
C TRP A 130 -7.39 0.55 -1.58
N ASN A 131 -7.76 1.36 -0.58
CA ASN A 131 -7.95 0.89 0.78
C ASN A 131 -9.07 -0.16 0.90
N TRP A 132 -10.20 0.06 0.21
CA TRP A 132 -11.27 -0.93 0.18
C TRP A 132 -10.89 -2.21 -0.58
N LEU A 133 -10.07 -2.10 -1.63
CA LEU A 133 -9.51 -3.27 -2.32
C LEU A 133 -8.59 -4.08 -1.41
N VAL A 134 -7.71 -3.41 -0.64
CA VAL A 134 -6.83 -4.05 0.34
C VAL A 134 -7.66 -4.82 1.38
N VAL A 135 -8.69 -4.20 1.95
CA VAL A 135 -9.63 -4.87 2.88
C VAL A 135 -10.27 -6.10 2.23
N ALA A 136 -10.80 -5.96 1.01
CA ALA A 136 -11.44 -7.07 0.30
C ALA A 136 -10.48 -8.25 0.06
N VAL A 137 -9.25 -7.98 -0.38
CA VAL A 137 -8.23 -9.02 -0.60
C VAL A 137 -7.86 -9.71 0.72
N ILE A 138 -7.66 -8.97 1.81
CA ILE A 138 -7.36 -9.56 3.13
C ILE A 138 -8.51 -10.48 3.57
N LEU A 139 -9.76 -10.05 3.43
CA LEU A 139 -10.94 -10.86 3.79
C LEU A 139 -11.05 -12.13 2.95
N VAL A 140 -10.76 -12.06 1.65
CA VAL A 140 -10.71 -13.24 0.77
C VAL A 140 -9.62 -14.21 1.23
N LEU A 141 -8.44 -13.72 1.59
CA LEU A 141 -7.35 -14.57 2.07
C LEU A 141 -7.69 -15.23 3.42
N ILE A 142 -8.31 -14.49 4.34
CA ILE A 142 -8.81 -15.03 5.61
C ILE A 142 -9.84 -16.13 5.35
N LYS A 143 -10.78 -15.91 4.43
CA LYS A 143 -11.80 -16.89 4.05
C LYS A 143 -11.17 -18.21 3.57
N VAL A 144 -10.15 -18.11 2.72
CA VAL A 144 -9.43 -19.26 2.12
C VAL A 144 -8.48 -19.95 3.11
N GLY A 145 -8.15 -19.33 4.25
CA GLY A 145 -7.42 -20.00 5.33
C GLY A 145 -6.25 -19.22 5.94
N TRP A 146 -6.01 -17.97 5.55
CA TRP A 146 -5.02 -17.11 6.20
C TRP A 146 -5.56 -16.56 7.53
N ARG A 147 -5.64 -17.42 8.55
CA ARG A 147 -6.23 -17.10 9.85
C ARG A 147 -5.17 -17.08 10.95
N ASN A 148 -4.91 -15.92 11.54
CA ASN A 148 -4.14 -15.75 12.77
C ASN A 148 -4.48 -14.41 13.44
N HIS A 149 -4.07 -14.21 14.69
CA HIS A 149 -4.39 -13.00 15.45
C HIS A 149 -3.93 -11.70 14.75
N TRP A 150 -2.75 -11.72 14.11
CA TRP A 150 -2.23 -10.57 13.37
C TRP A 150 -3.05 -10.25 12.12
N ALA A 151 -3.56 -11.27 11.42
CA ALA A 151 -4.43 -11.06 10.25
C ALA A 151 -5.75 -10.37 10.64
N TRP A 152 -6.30 -10.68 11.82
CA TRP A 152 -7.49 -10.00 12.33
C TRP A 152 -7.21 -8.56 12.78
N LEU A 153 -6.07 -8.32 13.44
CA LEU A 153 -5.63 -6.96 13.75
C LEU A 153 -5.42 -6.14 12.47
N LEU A 154 -4.83 -6.74 11.43
CA LEU A 154 -4.68 -6.11 10.11
C LEU A 154 -6.04 -5.72 9.52
N VAL A 155 -7.06 -6.58 9.59
CA VAL A 155 -8.42 -6.24 9.10
C VAL A 155 -8.98 -5.04 9.86
N ILE A 156 -8.90 -5.04 11.19
CA ILE A 156 -9.42 -3.93 12.01
C ILE A 156 -8.73 -2.62 11.62
N TRP A 157 -7.40 -2.65 11.50
CA TRP A 157 -6.61 -1.49 11.13
C TRP A 157 -6.91 -1.01 9.71
N ALA A 158 -6.93 -1.91 8.72
CA ALA A 158 -7.22 -1.59 7.32
C ALA A 158 -8.65 -1.08 7.13
N VAL A 159 -9.63 -1.60 7.88
CA VAL A 159 -11.01 -1.08 7.87
C VAL A 159 -11.08 0.33 8.46
N ALA A 160 -10.37 0.58 9.56
CA ALA A 160 -10.30 1.92 10.15
C ALA A 160 -9.64 2.92 9.18
N HIS A 161 -8.56 2.52 8.51
CA HIS A 161 -7.90 3.32 7.48
C HIS A 161 -8.80 3.55 6.26
N ALA A 162 -9.51 2.53 5.78
CA ALA A 162 -10.49 2.68 4.71
C ALA A 162 -11.66 3.59 5.10
N ALA A 163 -12.07 3.59 6.37
CA ALA A 163 -13.08 4.50 6.89
C ALA A 163 -12.60 5.96 6.92
N GLU A 164 -11.33 6.20 7.29
CA GLU A 164 -10.68 7.51 7.19
C GLU A 164 -10.77 8.05 5.75
N HIS A 165 -10.39 7.23 4.77
CA HIS A 165 -10.50 7.58 3.36
C HIS A 165 -11.93 7.72 2.85
N SER A 166 -12.88 6.97 3.41
CA SER A 166 -14.30 7.13 3.08
C SER A 166 -14.81 8.50 3.53
N TYR A 167 -14.43 8.94 4.73
CA TYR A 167 -14.74 10.29 5.22
C TYR A 167 -14.13 11.36 4.31
N MET A 168 -12.84 11.22 4.00
CA MET A 168 -12.12 12.16 3.15
C MET A 168 -12.68 12.19 1.73
N PHE A 169 -13.09 11.06 1.17
CA PHE A 169 -13.71 10.99 -0.15
C PHE A 169 -15.04 11.73 -0.19
N VAL A 170 -15.86 11.62 0.86
CA VAL A 170 -17.08 12.45 0.98
C VAL A 170 -16.73 13.93 1.03
N ARG A 171 -15.71 14.32 1.81
CA ARG A 171 -15.23 15.72 1.87
C ARG A 171 -14.70 16.21 0.52
N TYR A 172 -14.00 15.35 -0.20
CA TYR A 172 -13.49 15.61 -1.54
C TYR A 172 -14.62 15.95 -2.51
N LEU A 173 -15.67 15.14 -2.56
CA LEU A 173 -16.85 15.40 -3.40
C LEU A 173 -17.55 16.71 -3.01
N GLN A 174 -17.68 17.01 -1.71
CA GLN A 174 -18.27 18.26 -1.24
C GLN A 174 -17.47 19.49 -1.68
N VAL A 175 -16.13 19.42 -1.59
CA VAL A 175 -15.26 20.53 -2.02
C VAL A 175 -15.30 20.70 -3.53
N LEU A 176 -15.27 19.61 -4.30
CA LEU A 176 -15.43 19.68 -5.76
C LEU A 176 -16.74 20.34 -6.18
N ASN A 177 -17.87 19.95 -5.55
CA ASN A 177 -19.16 20.55 -5.85
C ASN A 177 -19.16 22.06 -5.57
N ARG A 178 -18.61 22.50 -4.44
CA ARG A 178 -18.50 23.93 -4.10
C ARG A 178 -17.60 24.70 -5.06
N LEU A 179 -16.48 24.11 -5.48
CA LEU A 179 -15.59 24.72 -6.48
C LEU A 179 -16.32 24.87 -7.83
N ALA A 180 -17.06 23.85 -8.24
CA ALA A 180 -17.87 23.88 -9.46
C ALA A 180 -18.97 24.95 -9.41
N GLU A 181 -19.65 25.10 -8.27
CA GLU A 181 -20.64 26.17 -8.03
C GLU A 181 -20.03 27.59 -8.17
N MET A 182 -18.75 27.74 -7.84
CA MET A 182 -17.99 29.00 -8.02
C MET A 182 -17.36 29.14 -9.41
N GLY A 183 -17.60 28.20 -10.33
CA GLY A 183 -17.00 28.20 -11.68
C GLY A 183 -15.52 27.83 -11.70
N ILE A 184 -14.98 27.26 -10.62
CA ILE A 184 -13.57 26.85 -10.50
C ILE A 184 -13.48 25.35 -10.78
N THR A 185 -12.95 24.97 -11.95
CA THR A 185 -12.80 23.56 -12.35
C THR A 185 -11.34 23.10 -12.47
N SER A 186 -10.39 24.02 -12.34
CA SER A 186 -8.96 23.75 -12.57
C SER A 186 -8.17 23.42 -11.30
N VAL A 187 -8.77 23.56 -10.11
CA VAL A 187 -8.07 23.36 -8.83
C VAL A 187 -8.35 21.93 -8.32
N PRO A 188 -7.31 21.11 -8.11
CA PRO A 188 -7.49 19.79 -7.52
C PRO A 188 -7.86 19.92 -6.04
N ALA A 189 -8.94 19.25 -5.63
CA ALA A 189 -9.29 19.09 -4.23
C ALA A 189 -8.36 18.03 -3.60
N GLN A 190 -7.18 18.44 -3.16
CA GLN A 190 -6.18 17.55 -2.56
C GLN A 190 -5.84 17.97 -1.13
N GLY A 191 -5.31 17.03 -0.35
CA GLY A 191 -4.81 17.31 0.99
C GLY A 191 -5.88 17.60 2.04
N LEU A 192 -7.13 17.19 1.82
CA LEU A 192 -8.21 17.42 2.79
C LEU A 192 -7.97 16.62 4.08
N PRO A 193 -8.27 17.20 5.26
CA PRO A 193 -8.12 16.51 6.52
C PRO A 193 -9.18 15.40 6.68
N GLY A 194 -8.80 14.32 7.38
CA GLY A 194 -9.65 13.16 7.59
C GLY A 194 -10.49 13.23 8.87
N VAL A 195 -10.79 12.08 9.48
CA VAL A 195 -11.39 12.05 10.83
C VAL A 195 -10.32 12.45 11.83
N LEU A 196 -9.10 11.96 11.64
CA LEU A 196 -7.93 12.29 12.44
C LEU A 196 -7.12 13.43 11.80
N GLY A 197 -6.12 13.90 12.54
CA GLY A 197 -5.20 14.95 12.11
C GLY A 197 -5.72 16.37 12.30
N GLN A 198 -4.84 17.32 12.00
CA GLN A 198 -5.09 18.74 12.07
C GLN A 198 -6.22 19.12 11.13
N GLY A 199 -7.24 19.75 11.70
CA GLY A 199 -8.43 20.12 10.95
C GLY A 199 -9.33 18.92 10.59
N GLY A 200 -9.08 17.73 11.13
CA GLY A 200 -9.97 16.58 10.96
C GLY A 200 -11.27 16.71 11.72
N TRP A 201 -12.19 15.75 11.52
CA TRP A 201 -13.47 15.73 12.23
C TRP A 201 -13.29 15.73 13.76
N LEU A 202 -12.36 14.94 14.28
CA LEU A 202 -12.10 14.87 15.73
C LEU A 202 -11.59 16.20 16.30
N ALA A 203 -10.84 16.97 15.52
CA ALA A 203 -10.33 18.28 15.90
C ALA A 203 -11.40 19.38 15.82
N GLN A 204 -12.37 19.26 14.92
CA GLN A 204 -13.32 20.33 14.59
C GLN A 204 -14.76 20.10 15.06
N SER A 205 -15.19 18.86 15.31
CA SER A 205 -16.59 18.54 15.62
C SER A 205 -17.09 19.23 16.88
N ASP A 206 -18.33 19.74 16.86
CA ASP A 206 -18.95 20.36 18.03
C ASP A 206 -19.05 19.38 19.23
N LEU A 207 -19.11 18.07 18.93
CA LEU A 207 -19.11 17.00 19.95
C LEU A 207 -17.78 16.91 20.71
N THR A 208 -16.67 17.31 20.10
CA THR A 208 -15.31 17.06 20.63
C THR A 208 -14.54 18.34 20.93
N ARG A 209 -14.93 19.48 20.35
CA ARG A 209 -14.23 20.79 20.41
C ARG A 209 -13.96 21.30 21.82
N ASN A 210 -14.75 20.89 22.82
CA ASN A 210 -14.58 21.26 24.23
C ASN A 210 -14.01 20.14 25.12
N THR A 211 -13.51 19.06 24.53
CA THR A 211 -12.93 17.92 25.25
C THR A 211 -11.43 17.82 25.00
N PHE A 212 -10.71 17.03 25.79
CA PHE A 212 -9.28 16.80 25.55
C PHE A 212 -9.01 16.11 24.19
N LEU A 213 -10.00 15.42 23.62
CA LEU A 213 -9.88 14.70 22.36
C LEU A 213 -9.52 15.60 21.18
N CYS A 214 -9.99 16.86 21.16
CA CYS A 214 -9.68 17.79 20.06
C CYS A 214 -8.25 18.34 20.11
N ARG A 215 -7.51 18.11 21.20
CA ARG A 215 -6.15 18.64 21.43
C ARG A 215 -5.10 17.54 21.65
N LEU A 216 -5.41 16.29 21.32
CA LEU A 216 -4.49 15.17 21.50
C LEU A 216 -3.28 15.33 20.56
N PRO A 217 -2.06 15.53 21.11
CA PRO A 217 -0.87 15.68 20.30
C PRO A 217 -0.65 14.46 19.40
N GLY A 218 -0.34 14.71 18.13
CA GLY A 218 -0.15 13.66 17.12
C GLY A 218 -1.44 13.07 16.55
N LEU A 219 -2.54 13.05 17.32
CA LEU A 219 -3.81 12.51 16.83
C LEU A 219 -4.69 13.56 16.16
N THR A 220 -4.81 14.76 16.73
CA THR A 220 -5.60 15.87 16.17
C THR A 220 -4.76 17.07 15.76
N THR A 221 -3.45 17.00 15.98
CA THR A 221 -2.51 18.08 15.65
C THR A 221 -1.55 17.72 14.51
N ALA A 222 -1.42 16.45 14.15
CA ALA A 222 -0.54 16.02 13.06
C ALA A 222 -1.13 16.39 11.70
N VAL A 223 -0.30 16.76 10.74
CA VAL A 223 -0.78 17.04 9.38
C VAL A 223 -1.29 15.74 8.73
N ARG A 224 -2.18 15.86 7.73
CA ARG A 224 -2.75 14.71 6.99
C ARG A 224 -1.66 13.73 6.55
N LEU A 225 -0.53 14.25 6.07
CA LEU A 225 0.58 13.45 5.57
C LEU A 225 1.11 12.48 6.65
N ASP A 226 1.26 12.95 7.89
CA ASP A 226 1.74 12.14 9.01
C ASP A 226 0.73 11.07 9.39
N VAL A 227 -0.54 11.45 9.52
CA VAL A 227 -1.63 10.53 9.85
C VAL A 227 -1.69 9.41 8.82
N HIS A 228 -1.63 9.77 7.54
CA HIS A 228 -1.69 8.81 6.44
C HIS A 228 -0.44 7.92 6.36
N PHE A 229 0.75 8.47 6.63
CA PHE A 229 1.97 7.67 6.75
C PHE A 229 1.85 6.62 7.85
N TRP A 230 1.36 6.99 9.04
CA TRP A 230 1.22 6.05 10.16
C TRP A 230 0.16 4.97 9.90
N TRP A 231 -0.92 5.31 9.20
CA TRP A 231 -1.87 4.30 8.73
C TRP A 231 -1.20 3.26 7.83
N ASN A 232 -0.48 3.70 6.78
CA ASN A 232 0.25 2.81 5.88
C ASN A 232 1.32 1.98 6.59
N ALA A 233 2.09 2.59 7.49
CA ALA A 233 3.11 1.91 8.27
C ALA A 233 2.48 0.81 9.16
N GLY A 234 1.37 1.11 9.82
CA GLY A 234 0.63 0.12 10.62
C GLY A 234 0.10 -1.04 9.78
N GLU A 235 -0.45 -0.76 8.60
CA GLU A 235 -0.90 -1.79 7.65
C GLU A 235 0.26 -2.70 7.22
N LEU A 236 1.39 -2.12 6.83
CA LEU A 236 2.55 -2.88 6.38
C LEU A 236 3.14 -3.74 7.51
N LEU A 237 3.27 -3.19 8.72
CA LEU A 237 3.79 -3.93 9.88
C LEU A 237 2.88 -5.10 10.27
N LEU A 238 1.56 -4.88 10.30
CA LEU A 238 0.59 -5.94 10.60
C LEU A 238 0.55 -6.99 9.49
N LEU A 239 0.65 -6.58 8.21
CA LEU A 239 0.76 -7.49 7.07
C LEU A 239 2.02 -8.35 7.16
N LEU A 240 3.18 -7.75 7.45
CA LEU A 240 4.44 -8.47 7.63
C LEU A 240 4.35 -9.48 8.78
N ALA A 241 3.81 -9.08 9.93
CA ALA A 241 3.62 -9.96 11.08
C ALA A 241 2.67 -11.13 10.75
N ALA A 242 1.52 -10.84 10.13
CA ALA A 242 0.52 -11.83 9.77
C ALA A 242 1.00 -12.81 8.70
N ALA A 243 1.74 -12.31 7.70
CA ALA A 243 2.34 -13.14 6.66
C ALA A 243 3.48 -13.99 7.24
N HIS A 244 4.37 -13.42 8.04
CA HIS A 244 5.47 -14.15 8.66
C HIS A 244 4.97 -15.30 9.54
N HIS A 245 4.00 -15.03 10.41
CA HIS A 245 3.40 -16.03 11.28
C HIS A 245 2.78 -17.17 10.48
N TYR A 246 1.98 -16.84 9.46
CA TYR A 246 1.35 -17.85 8.61
C TYR A 246 2.38 -18.72 7.88
N LEU A 247 3.37 -18.12 7.23
CA LEU A 247 4.36 -18.85 6.45
C LEU A 247 5.23 -19.75 7.33
N ARG A 248 5.61 -19.29 8.53
CA ARG A 248 6.33 -20.14 9.49
C ARG A 248 5.53 -21.40 9.80
N HIS A 249 4.26 -21.29 10.16
CA HIS A 249 3.46 -22.46 10.47
C HIS A 249 3.18 -23.34 9.24
N ALA A 250 2.78 -22.74 8.12
CA ALA A 250 2.40 -23.48 6.91
C ALA A 250 3.59 -24.20 6.26
N TRP A 251 4.79 -23.62 6.30
CA TRP A 251 5.99 -24.22 5.69
C TRP A 251 6.72 -25.18 6.61
N MET A 252 6.57 -25.05 7.94
CA MET A 252 7.06 -26.06 8.90
C MET A 252 6.19 -27.34 8.91
N GLN A 253 4.93 -27.27 8.49
CA GLN A 253 3.99 -28.39 8.56
C GLN A 253 3.89 -29.23 7.29
N LYS A 254 4.53 -28.86 6.16
CA LYS A 254 4.58 -29.76 4.99
C LYS A 254 5.50 -30.94 5.34
N PRO A 255 4.97 -32.17 5.51
CA PRO A 255 5.85 -33.33 5.69
C PRO A 255 6.73 -33.44 4.45
N VAL A 256 8.02 -33.72 4.67
CA VAL A 256 8.88 -34.19 3.59
C VAL A 256 8.24 -35.48 3.09
N ASN A 257 7.64 -35.44 1.90
CA ASN A 257 7.33 -36.67 1.19
C ASN A 257 8.68 -37.33 0.90
N SER A 258 9.07 -38.28 1.76
CA SER A 258 10.29 -39.08 1.65
C SER A 258 10.22 -40.12 0.53
N ASN A 259 9.41 -39.86 -0.50
CA ASN A 259 9.25 -40.72 -1.67
C ASN A 259 9.56 -39.92 -2.93
N GLN A 260 10.83 -39.54 -3.07
CA GLN A 260 11.54 -39.42 -4.34
C GLN A 260 12.93 -39.99 -4.16
#